data_AF-A0A381UIL9-F1
#
_entry.id   AF-A0A381UIL9-F1
#
_cell.length_a   1.000
_cell.length_b   1.000
_cell.length_c   1.000
_cell.angle_alpha   90.00
_cell.angle_beta   90.00
_cell.angle_gamma   90.00
#
_symmetry.space_group_name_H-M   'P 1'
#
loop_
_entity.id
_entity.type
_entity.pdbx_description
1 polymer ?
#
loop_
_entity_poly.entity_id
_entity_poly.type
_entity_poly.pdbx_seq_one_letter_code
_entity_poly.pdbx_strand_id
1 'polypeptide(L)'
;MQPVRWNDIKVERIGNAIERRVLWGSNGTSARLTIAGGTHVKKHSHPAEQFTCILEGVLRMEIAGDEVTLQEGDMLVIPANVEHEAWSIVDTVVWDFFTEVREDWKLGQHQYLSGDQ
;
A
#
# COMPACT_ATOMS: atom_id res chain seq x y z
N MET A 1 -23.24 10.13 -7.84
CA MET A 1 -21.83 10.17 -7.43
C MET A 1 -21.70 11.26 -6.38
N GLN A 2 -21.25 10.93 -5.16
CA GLN A 2 -20.99 11.93 -4.11
C GLN A 2 -19.50 11.91 -3.77
N PRO A 3 -18.87 13.08 -3.53
CA PRO A 3 -17.48 13.11 -3.09
C PRO A 3 -17.39 12.52 -1.68
N VAL A 4 -16.28 11.82 -1.42
CA VAL A 4 -15.92 11.33 -0.09
C VAL A 4 -14.68 12.08 0.35
N ARG A 5 -14.66 12.61 1.57
CA ARG A 5 -13.44 13.17 2.14
C ARG A 5 -12.61 12.02 2.71
N TRP A 6 -11.31 12.05 2.46
CA TRP A 6 -10.37 11.06 2.99
C TRP A 6 -10.54 10.81 4.50
N ASN A 7 -10.69 11.88 5.28
CA ASN A 7 -10.84 11.82 6.73
C ASN A 7 -12.16 11.19 7.20
N ASP A 8 -13.15 11.06 6.31
CA ASP A 8 -14.44 10.44 6.62
C ASP A 8 -14.42 8.92 6.33
N ILE A 9 -13.38 8.41 5.65
CA ILE A 9 -13.21 6.97 5.41
C ILE A 9 -12.76 6.30 6.72
N LYS A 10 -13.40 5.17 7.06
CA LYS A 10 -13.04 4.38 8.23
C LYS A 10 -11.56 3.97 8.18
N VAL A 11 -10.88 4.14 9.31
CA VAL A 11 -9.52 3.63 9.51
C VAL A 11 -9.57 2.15 9.85
N GLU A 12 -8.84 1.35 9.08
CA GLU A 12 -8.56 -0.04 9.35
C GLU A 12 -7.14 -0.15 9.90
N ARG A 13 -7.00 -0.65 11.14
CA ARG A 13 -5.70 -0.96 11.74
C ARG A 13 -5.32 -2.38 11.40
N ILE A 14 -4.15 -2.57 10.81
CA ILE A 14 -3.56 -3.87 10.49
C ILE A 14 -2.35 -4.05 11.40
N GLY A 15 -2.50 -4.96 12.38
CA GLY A 15 -1.53 -5.09 13.47
C GLY A 15 -1.33 -3.77 14.22
N ASN A 16 -0.09 -3.52 14.65
CA ASN A 16 0.29 -2.30 15.38
C ASN A 16 0.97 -1.24 14.49
N ALA A 17 1.32 -1.60 13.25
CA ALA A 17 2.27 -0.86 12.44
C ALA A 17 1.64 -0.17 11.22
N ILE A 18 0.47 -0.63 10.76
CA ILE A 18 -0.16 -0.11 9.55
C ILE A 18 -1.58 0.35 9.84
N GLU A 19 -1.89 1.56 9.42
CA GLU A 19 -3.26 2.03 9.26
C GLU A 19 -3.55 2.19 7.77
N ARG A 20 -4.74 1.79 7.32
CA ARG A 20 -5.19 2.09 5.95
C ARG A 20 -6.59 2.67 5.96
N ARG A 21 -6.91 3.44 4.93
CA ARG A 21 -8.30 3.70 4.53
C ARG A 21 -8.43 3.42 3.05
N VAL A 22 -9.56 2.84 2.67
CA VAL A 22 -9.77 2.31 1.33
C VAL A 22 -11.05 2.89 0.72
N LEU A 23 -10.93 3.41 -0.49
CA LEU A 23 -12.04 3.80 -1.33
C LEU A 23 -12.19 2.74 -2.44
N TRP A 24 -13.33 2.05 -2.43
CA TRP A 24 -13.63 0.97 -3.34
C TRP A 24 -14.30 1.50 -4.61
N GLY A 25 -13.71 1.19 -5.77
CA GLY A 25 -14.36 1.29 -7.07
C GLY A 25 -14.98 -0.03 -7.50
N SER A 26 -15.63 -0.06 -8.67
CA SER A 26 -16.09 -1.30 -9.30
C SER A 26 -14.96 -2.07 -9.98
N ASN A 27 -13.93 -1.36 -10.46
CA ASN A 27 -12.82 -1.91 -11.25
C ASN A 27 -11.46 -1.45 -10.69
N GLY A 28 -11.39 -1.10 -9.41
CA GLY A 28 -10.16 -0.57 -8.85
C GLY A 28 -10.27 -0.26 -7.38
N THR A 29 -9.12 -0.11 -6.74
CA THR A 29 -9.01 0.19 -5.31
C THR A 29 -8.08 1.37 -5.13
N SER A 30 -8.52 2.41 -4.43
CA SER A 30 -7.65 3.50 -4.00
C SER A 30 -7.46 3.38 -2.50
N ALA A 31 -6.22 3.41 -2.03
CA ALA A 31 -5.92 3.31 -0.62
C ALA A 31 -4.86 4.35 -0.24
N ARG A 32 -4.96 4.87 0.98
CA ARG A 32 -3.80 5.49 1.62
C ARG A 32 -3.45 4.73 2.87
N LEU A 33 -2.17 4.43 3.00
CA LEU A 33 -1.61 3.69 4.11
C LEU A 33 -0.69 4.64 4.88
N THR A 34 -0.78 4.57 6.21
CA THR A 34 0.22 5.10 7.12
C THR A 34 0.98 3.91 7.68
N ILE A 35 2.28 3.87 7.45
CA ILE A 35 3.16 2.76 7.81
C ILE A 35 4.20 3.29 8.80
N ALA A 36 4.28 2.69 9.98
CA ALA A 36 5.27 3.08 10.98
C ALA A 36 6.70 2.80 10.49
N GLY A 37 7.66 3.64 10.87
CA GLY A 37 9.08 3.41 10.60
C GLY A 37 9.56 2.07 11.16
N GLY A 38 10.45 1.41 10.40
CA GLY A 38 10.94 0.06 10.68
C GLY A 38 10.04 -1.07 10.19
N THR A 39 8.81 -0.79 9.75
CA THR A 39 7.87 -1.83 9.33
C THR A 39 8.28 -2.50 8.02
N HIS A 40 8.23 -3.83 8.00
CA HIS A 40 8.39 -4.64 6.79
C HIS A 40 7.03 -5.13 6.27
N VAL A 41 6.64 -4.68 5.07
CA VAL A 41 5.55 -5.27 4.29
C VAL A 41 6.12 -6.47 3.55
N LYS A 42 5.66 -7.67 3.92
CA LYS A 42 6.22 -8.93 3.45
C LYS A 42 6.03 -9.10 1.95
N LYS A 43 6.94 -9.88 1.37
CA LYS A 43 6.93 -10.31 -0.02
C LYS A 43 5.60 -10.92 -0.44
N HIS A 44 5.03 -10.38 -1.50
CA HIS A 44 3.75 -10.81 -2.07
C HIS A 44 3.62 -10.39 -3.53
N SER A 45 2.56 -10.84 -4.18
CA SER A 45 2.15 -10.40 -5.52
C SER A 45 0.63 -10.45 -5.64
N HIS A 46 0.09 -9.77 -6.64
CA HIS A 46 -1.34 -9.76 -6.93
C HIS A 46 -1.59 -9.46 -8.42
N PRO A 47 -2.76 -9.83 -8.97
CA PRO A 47 -3.08 -9.63 -10.39
C PRO A 47 -3.23 -8.15 -10.78
N ALA A 48 -3.53 -7.26 -9.83
CA ALA A 48 -3.64 -5.83 -10.12
C ALA A 48 -2.28 -5.21 -10.44
N GLU A 49 -2.25 -4.31 -11.42
CA GLU A 49 -1.18 -3.31 -11.55
C GLU A 49 -1.35 -2.29 -10.41
N GLN A 50 -0.26 -1.95 -9.73
CA GLN A 50 -0.25 -1.02 -8.61
C GLN A 50 0.51 0.26 -8.97
N PHE A 51 -0.10 1.39 -8.66
CA PHE A 51 0.50 2.71 -8.72
C PHE A 51 0.74 3.16 -7.29
N THR A 52 2.00 3.40 -6.95
CA THR A 52 2.44 3.85 -5.62
C THR A 52 2.86 5.31 -5.70
N CYS A 53 2.43 6.14 -4.75
CA CYS A 53 2.86 7.52 -4.60
C CYS A 53 3.21 7.80 -3.13
N ILE A 54 4.42 8.26 -2.86
CA ILE A 54 4.84 8.62 -1.50
C ILE A 54 4.40 10.05 -1.21
N LEU A 55 3.51 10.20 -0.23
CA LEU A 55 3.00 11.50 0.21
C LEU A 55 3.89 12.11 1.28
N GLU A 56 4.46 11.28 2.16
CA GLU A 56 5.37 11.66 3.24
C GLU A 56 6.27 10.47 3.57
N GLY A 57 7.52 10.70 3.96
CA GLY A 57 8.44 9.65 4.42
C GLY A 57 9.30 9.01 3.33
N VAL A 58 9.77 7.78 3.60
CA VAL A 58 10.72 7.04 2.74
C VAL A 58 10.40 5.56 2.78
N LEU A 59 10.16 4.98 1.61
CA LEU A 59 9.87 3.57 1.40
C LEU A 59 10.97 2.94 0.53
N ARG A 60 11.68 1.96 1.07
CA ARG A 60 12.54 1.08 0.26
C ARG A 60 11.72 -0.10 -0.21
N MET A 61 11.82 -0.48 -1.48
CA MET A 61 11.14 -1.63 -2.05
C MET A 61 12.15 -2.55 -2.75
N GLU A 62 11.86 -3.84 -2.73
CA GLU A 62 12.46 -4.81 -3.64
C GLU A 62 11.37 -5.28 -4.60
N ILE A 63 11.61 -5.16 -5.91
CA ILE A 63 10.63 -5.47 -6.96
C ILE A 63 11.35 -6.30 -8.02
N ALA A 64 10.89 -7.54 -8.24
CA ALA A 64 11.54 -8.47 -9.17
C ALA A 64 13.06 -8.67 -8.94
N GLY A 65 13.54 -8.47 -7.70
CA GLY A 65 14.96 -8.57 -7.34
C GLY A 65 15.76 -7.28 -7.47
N ASP A 66 15.17 -6.20 -7.98
CA ASP A 66 15.79 -4.87 -8.01
C ASP A 66 15.34 -4.04 -6.80
N GLU A 67 16.29 -3.36 -6.14
CA GLU A 67 15.99 -2.43 -5.07
C GLU A 67 15.70 -1.03 -5.60
N VAL A 68 14.65 -0.39 -5.09
CA VAL A 68 14.30 1.01 -5.36
C VAL A 68 13.94 1.70 -4.04
N THR A 69 14.37 2.95 -3.89
CA THR A 69 13.97 3.79 -2.75
C THR A 69 13.11 4.93 -3.27
N LEU A 70 11.94 5.10 -2.69
CA LEU A 70 11.00 6.17 -2.98
C LEU A 70 10.92 7.11 -1.78
N GLN A 71 10.95 8.40 -2.03
CA GLN A 71 10.78 9.48 -1.06
C GLN A 71 9.57 10.34 -1.43
N GLU A 72 9.20 11.29 -0.56
CA GLU A 72 8.09 12.22 -0.80
C GLU A 72 8.09 12.81 -2.22
N GLY A 73 6.95 12.66 -2.91
CA GLY A 73 6.74 13.11 -4.28
C GLY A 73 7.06 12.06 -5.36
N ASP A 74 7.76 10.98 -5.02
CA ASP A 74 8.05 9.92 -5.97
C ASP A 74 6.82 9.06 -6.26
N MET A 75 6.74 8.57 -7.50
CA MET A 75 5.72 7.63 -7.96
C MET A 75 6.37 6.44 -8.67
N LEU A 76 5.75 5.27 -8.52
CA LEU A 76 6.20 4.04 -9.15
C LEU A 76 5.01 3.20 -9.62
N VAL A 77 5.20 2.45 -10.69
CA VAL A 77 4.25 1.44 -11.16
C VAL A 77 4.86 0.05 -10.93
N ILE A 78 4.11 -0.81 -10.27
CA ILE A 78 4.43 -2.23 -10.08
C ILE A 78 3.53 -3.02 -11.03
N PRO A 79 4.10 -3.72 -12.03
CA PRO A 79 3.30 -4.48 -12.98
C PRO A 79 2.54 -5.63 -12.29
N ALA A 80 1.43 -6.03 -12.91
CA ALA A 80 0.61 -7.16 -12.47
C ALA A 80 1.45 -8.44 -12.23
N ASN A 81 1.17 -9.13 -11.12
CA ASN A 81 1.80 -10.38 -10.70
C ASN A 81 3.32 -10.30 -10.45
N VAL A 82 3.92 -9.10 -10.44
CA VAL A 82 5.32 -8.91 -10.07
C VAL A 82 5.44 -8.98 -8.55
N GLU A 83 6.30 -9.87 -8.07
CA GLU A 83 6.60 -10.02 -6.65
C GLU A 83 7.34 -8.80 -6.12
N HIS A 84 6.89 -8.30 -4.97
CA HIS A 84 7.46 -7.14 -4.32
C HIS A 84 7.31 -7.19 -2.80
N GLU A 85 8.22 -6.50 -2.10
CA GLU A 85 8.18 -6.21 -0.67
C GLU A 85 8.67 -4.79 -0.38
N ALA A 86 8.38 -4.28 0.82
CA ALA A 86 8.71 -2.91 1.18
C ALA A 86 9.10 -2.74 2.65
N TRP A 87 10.01 -1.82 2.90
CA TRP A 87 10.46 -1.41 4.24
C TRP A 87 10.26 0.10 4.39
N SER A 88 9.47 0.47 5.39
CA SER A 88 9.30 1.87 5.78
C SER A 88 10.52 2.29 6.58
N ILE A 89 11.37 3.16 6.03
CA ILE A 89 12.61 3.58 6.69
C ILE A 89 12.30 4.54 7.85
N VAL A 90 11.31 5.40 7.64
CA VAL A 90 10.68 6.28 8.63
C VAL A 90 9.17 6.13 8.55
N ASP A 91 8.41 6.78 9.43
CA ASP A 91 6.96 6.86 9.29
C ASP A 91 6.62 7.38 7.89
N THR A 92 5.84 6.59 7.14
CA THR A 92 5.59 6.82 5.72
C THR A 92 4.10 6.84 5.44
N VAL A 93 3.69 7.80 4.63
CA VAL A 93 2.34 7.89 4.09
C VAL A 93 2.41 7.60 2.60
N VAL A 94 1.73 6.55 2.18
CA VAL A 94 1.67 6.12 0.78
C VAL A 94 0.24 6.17 0.28
N TRP A 95 0.08 6.58 -0.98
CA TRP A 95 -1.15 6.42 -1.74
C TRP A 95 -0.95 5.34 -2.79
N ASP A 96 -1.75 4.29 -2.71
CA ASP A 96 -1.79 3.22 -3.69
C ASP A 96 -3.08 3.25 -4.50
N PHE A 97 -2.96 3.01 -5.80
CA PHE A 97 -4.08 2.69 -6.67
C PHE A 97 -3.85 1.36 -7.36
N PHE A 98 -4.85 0.49 -7.34
CA PHE A 98 -4.85 -0.82 -7.95
C PHE A 98 -5.86 -0.85 -9.10
N THR A 99 -5.47 -1.39 -10.25
CA THR A 99 -6.33 -1.54 -11.44
C THR A 99 -7.39 -2.63 -11.32
N GLU A 100 -7.43 -3.32 -10.17
CA GLU A 100 -8.49 -4.25 -9.81
C GLU A 100 -8.98 -3.98 -8.38
N VAL A 101 -10.15 -4.52 -8.07
CA VAL A 101 -10.64 -4.49 -6.69
C VAL A 101 -9.83 -5.47 -5.86
N ARG A 102 -9.27 -5.01 -4.74
CA ARG A 102 -8.55 -5.84 -3.76
C ARG A 102 -9.54 -6.70 -2.97
N GLU A 103 -10.11 -7.70 -3.63
CA GLU A 103 -11.06 -8.65 -3.04
C GLU A 103 -10.42 -9.44 -1.90
N ASP A 104 -9.14 -9.75 -2.00
CA ASP A 104 -8.34 -10.34 -0.93
C ASP A 104 -8.41 -9.48 0.35
N TRP A 105 -8.33 -8.16 0.25
CA TRP A 105 -8.47 -7.27 1.40
C TRP A 105 -9.88 -7.31 2.00
N LYS A 106 -10.93 -7.37 1.18
CA LYS A 106 -12.31 -7.52 1.66
C LYS A 106 -12.52 -8.86 2.37
N LEU A 107 -11.85 -9.90 1.91
CA LEU A 107 -11.87 -11.25 2.50
C LEU A 107 -10.92 -11.41 3.70
N GLY A 108 -10.21 -10.34 4.10
CA GLY A 108 -9.27 -10.38 5.21
C GLY A 108 -7.94 -11.08 4.89
N GLN A 109 -7.63 -11.34 3.63
CA GLN A 109 -6.42 -11.99 3.14
C GLN A 109 -5.30 -10.97 2.91
N HIS A 110 -4.89 -10.27 3.97
CA HIS A 110 -3.89 -9.20 3.92
C HIS A 110 -2.75 -9.44 4.92
N GLN A 111 -2.43 -10.70 5.21
CA GLN A 111 -1.47 -11.09 6.24
C GLN A 111 -0.06 -10.56 5.99
N TYR A 112 0.29 -10.28 4.73
CA TYR A 112 1.56 -9.70 4.35
C TYR A 112 1.68 -8.21 4.77
N LEU A 113 0.55 -7.53 5.02
CA LEU A 113 0.50 -6.18 5.60
C LEU A 113 0.65 -6.20 7.13
N SER A 114 0.61 -7.36 7.78
CA SER A 114 0.72 -7.48 9.24
C SER A 114 2.13 -7.26 9.77
N GLY A 115 2.96 -6.47 9.06
CA GLY A 115 4.41 -6.38 9.16
C GLY A 115 4.96 -6.59 10.57
N ASP A 116 6.00 -7.42 10.66
CA ASP A 116 6.73 -7.59 11.91
C ASP A 116 7.52 -6.29 12.16
N GLN A 117 7.49 -5.77 13.40
CA GLN A 117 8.43 -4.74 13.87
C GLN A 117 9.70 -5.41 14.38
#